data_AF-A0A830BC33-F1
#
_entry.id   AF-A0A830BC33-F1
#
_cell.length_a   1.000
_cell.length_b   1.000
_cell.length_c   1.000
_cell.angle_alpha   90.00
_cell.angle_beta   90.00
_cell.angle_gamma   90.00
#
_symmetry.space_group_name_H-M   'P 1'
#
loop_
_entity.id
_entity.type
_entity.pdbx_description
1 polymer ?
#
loop_
_entity_poly.entity_id
_entity_poly.type
_entity_poly.pdbx_seq_one_letter_code
_entity_poly.pdbx_strand_id
1 'polypeptide(L)' 'MEEGWFEEDIREAFNVFDQNGDDFITVNELKSVLAPLGLKQGRAAEDCKKMIIRVDADGDGMVDFSEFKQMMSG' A
#
# COMPACT_ATOMS: atom_id res chain seq x y z
N MET A 1 -20.97 7.93 -12.88
CA MET A 1 -19.61 7.53 -13.25
C MET A 1 -18.99 7.03 -11.97
N GLU A 2 -18.80 5.73 -11.86
CA GLU A 2 -17.95 5.19 -10.79
C GLU A 2 -16.52 5.54 -11.17
N GLU A 3 -15.87 6.37 -10.36
CA GLU A 3 -14.49 6.81 -10.57
C GLU A 3 -13.58 5.66 -10.13
N GLY A 4 -13.53 4.60 -10.94
CA GLY A 4 -12.51 3.58 -10.81
C GLY A 4 -11.18 4.19 -11.15
N TRP A 5 -10.22 4.12 -10.23
CA TRP A 5 -8.84 4.49 -10.50
C TRP A 5 -8.34 3.68 -11.70
N PHE A 6 -7.82 4.35 -12.73
CA PHE A 6 -7.27 3.64 -13.87
C PHE A 6 -6.07 2.81 -13.41
N GLU A 7 -5.85 1.68 -14.09
CA GLU A 7 -4.73 0.78 -13.77
C GLU A 7 -3.39 1.53 -13.78
N GLU A 8 -3.28 2.58 -14.59
CA GLU A 8 -2.15 3.50 -14.66
C GLU A 8 -1.99 4.35 -13.39
N ASP A 9 -3.07 4.95 -12.86
CA ASP A 9 -3.02 5.70 -11.60
C ASP A 9 -2.69 4.79 -10.41
N ILE A 10 -3.27 3.58 -10.38
CA ILE A 10 -2.98 2.59 -9.35
C ILE A 10 -1.51 2.19 -9.42
N ARG A 11 -0.97 2.00 -10.63
CA ARG A 11 0.43 1.65 -10.83
C ARG A 11 1.39 2.77 -10.50
N GLU A 12 1.04 4.01 -10.81
CA GLU A 12 1.85 5.18 -10.45
C GLU A 12 1.87 5.36 -8.93
N ALA A 13 0.72 5.22 -8.26
CA ALA A 13 0.65 5.20 -6.80
C ALA A 13 1.47 4.04 -6.22
N PHE A 14 1.31 2.83 -6.76
CA PHE A 14 2.07 1.65 -6.33
C PHE A 14 3.56 1.89 -6.41
N ASN A 15 4.06 2.45 -7.52
CA ASN A 15 5.47 2.76 -7.72
C ASN A 15 5.99 3.93 -6.85
N VAL A 16 5.09 4.73 -6.26
CA VAL A 16 5.46 5.73 -5.23
C VAL A 16 5.60 5.06 -3.85
N PHE A 17 4.81 4.02 -3.59
CA PHE A 17 4.89 3.24 -2.35
C PHE A 17 6.02 2.21 -2.37
N ASP A 18 6.19 1.50 -3.48
CA ASP A 18 7.25 0.54 -3.77
C ASP A 18 8.55 1.30 -4.08
N GLN A 19 9.48 1.30 -3.13
CA GLN A 19 10.76 1.99 -3.28
C GLN A 19 11.85 1.09 -3.84
N ASN A 20 11.71 -0.22 -3.67
CA ASN A 20 12.69 -1.20 -4.14
C ASN A 20 12.41 -1.65 -5.58
N GLY A 21 11.19 -1.44 -6.09
CA GLY A 21 10.77 -1.81 -7.44
C GLY A 21 10.59 -3.32 -7.60
N ASP A 22 10.27 -4.04 -6.52
CA ASP A 22 10.05 -5.49 -6.53
C ASP A 22 8.59 -5.85 -6.87
N ASP A 23 7.73 -4.86 -7.17
CA ASP A 23 6.28 -5.02 -7.37
C ASP A 23 5.53 -5.49 -6.08
N PHE A 24 6.16 -5.31 -4.91
CA PHE A 24 5.59 -5.60 -3.58
C PHE A 24 5.80 -4.44 -2.62
N ILE A 25 4.74 -4.01 -1.94
CA ILE A 25 4.83 -2.98 -0.90
C ILE A 25 4.97 -3.66 0.47
N THR A 26 6.16 -3.57 1.06
CA THR A 26 6.35 -4.06 2.42
C THR A 26 5.84 -3.08 3.47
N VAL A 27 5.57 -3.57 4.70
CA VAL A 27 5.24 -2.71 5.86
C VAL A 27 6.26 -1.59 6.05
N ASN A 28 7.53 -1.86 5.74
CA ASN A 28 8.62 -0.91 5.93
C ASN A 28 8.59 0.21 4.88
N GLU A 29 8.26 -0.11 3.63
CA GLU A 29 8.12 0.85 2.54
C GLU A 29 6.87 1.71 2.71
N LEU A 30 5.73 1.06 3.00
CA LEU A 30 4.49 1.76 3.33
C LEU A 30 4.70 2.76 4.48
N LYS A 31 5.42 2.35 5.53
CA LYS A 31 5.75 3.21 6.67
C LYS A 31 6.68 4.36 6.28
N SER A 32 7.69 4.12 5.44
CA SER A 32 8.62 5.16 4.97
C SER A 32 7.91 6.24 4.15
N VAL A 33 6.90 5.86 3.35
CA VAL A 33 6.14 6.77 2.50
C VAL A 33 5.01 7.48 3.27
N LEU A 34 4.42 6.82 4.27
CA LEU A 34 3.41 7.41 5.16
C LEU A 34 4.01 8.29 6.27
N ALA A 35 5.29 8.14 6.60
CA ALA A 35 5.99 8.98 7.58
C ALA A 35 6.02 10.48 7.21
N PRO A 36 6.39 10.89 5.97
CA PRO A 36 6.35 12.29 5.56
C PRO A 36 4.93 12.85 5.37
N LEU A 37 3.92 11.98 5.17
CA LEU A 37 2.51 12.38 5.03
C LEU A 37 1.85 12.79 6.36
N GLY A 38 2.60 12.86 7.47
CA GLY A 38 2.14 13.46 8.74
C GLY A 38 1.40 12.49 9.67
N LEU A 39 1.35 11.20 9.34
CA LEU A 39 0.91 10.17 10.28
C LEU A 39 1.92 10.07 11.42
N LYS A 40 1.52 10.55 12.61
CA LYS A 40 2.36 10.54 13.83
C LYS A 40 3.08 9.20 13.96
N GLN A 41 4.42 9.23 13.90
CA GLN A 41 5.32 8.07 13.83
C GLN A 41 5.04 6.95 14.85
N GLY A 42 4.36 7.26 15.98
CA GLY A 42 3.97 6.29 16.99
C GLY A 42 2.77 5.40 16.64
N ARG A 43 1.86 5.84 15.76
CA ARG A 43 0.67 5.06 15.33
C ARG A 43 0.82 4.50 13.92
N ALA A 44 1.69 5.10 13.10
CA ALA A 44 1.92 4.70 11.71
C ALA A 44 2.29 3.22 11.57
N ALA A 45 3.15 2.67 12.43
CA ALA A 45 3.56 1.28 12.31
C ALA A 45 2.42 0.28 12.59
N GLU A 46 1.55 0.56 13.57
CA GLU A 46 0.39 -0.28 13.86
C GLU A 46 -0.70 -0.13 12.81
N ASP A 47 -0.96 1.09 12.33
CA ASP A 47 -1.92 1.35 11.25
C ASP A 47 -1.45 0.72 9.93
N CYS A 48 -0.17 0.86 9.56
CA CYS A 48 0.43 0.19 8.40
C CYS A 48 0.24 -1.31 8.49
N LYS A 49 0.54 -1.91 9.66
CA LYS A 49 0.36 -3.36 9.86
C LYS A 49 -1.09 -3.78 9.72
N LYS A 50 -2.03 -3.02 10.28
CA LYS A 50 -3.47 -3.30 10.16
C LYS A 50 -3.97 -3.14 8.73
N MET A 51 -3.42 -2.18 8.00
CA MET A 51 -3.75 -1.94 6.61
C MET A 51 -3.26 -3.11 5.77
N ILE A 52 -1.97 -3.47 5.86
CA ILE A 52 -1.40 -4.65 5.19
C ILE A 52 -2.19 -5.91 5.54
N ILE A 53 -2.36 -6.27 6.82
CA ILE A 53 -3.11 -7.48 7.23
C ILE A 53 -4.56 -7.51 6.68
N ARG A 54 -5.15 -6.36 6.35
CA ARG A 54 -6.50 -6.29 5.81
C ARG A 54 -6.56 -6.51 4.30
N VAL A 55 -5.46 -6.26 3.59
CA VAL A 55 -5.35 -6.44 2.13
C VAL A 55 -4.58 -7.71 1.77
N ASP A 56 -3.60 -8.07 2.59
CA ASP A 56 -2.76 -9.27 2.58
C ASP A 56 -3.63 -10.52 2.72
N ALA A 57 -4.01 -11.07 1.57
CA ALA A 57 -4.89 -12.20 1.43
C ALA A 57 -4.11 -13.53 1.43
N ASP A 58 -2.85 -13.50 0.99
CA ASP A 58 -1.98 -14.67 0.96
C ASP A 58 -1.16 -14.84 2.26
N GLY A 59 -1.02 -13.79 3.06
CA GLY A 59 -0.41 -13.81 4.39
C GLY A 59 1.12 -13.69 4.36
N ASP A 60 1.71 -13.14 3.29
CA ASP A 60 3.16 -12.97 3.17
C ASP A 60 3.68 -11.74 3.93
N GLY A 61 2.77 -10.89 4.41
CA GLY A 61 3.08 -9.65 5.12
C GLY A 61 3.53 -8.50 4.22
N MET A 62 3.28 -8.63 2.92
CA MET A 62 3.53 -7.64 1.87
C MET A 62 2.18 -7.31 1.21
N VAL A 63 2.19 -6.37 0.26
CA VAL A 63 1.02 -6.09 -0.57
C VAL A 63 1.46 -6.15 -2.01
N ASP A 64 0.92 -7.10 -2.76
CA ASP A 64 1.19 -7.21 -4.19
C ASP A 64 0.31 -6.25 -5.01
N PHE A 65 0.65 -6.05 -6.28
CA PHE A 65 -0.10 -5.16 -7.18
C PHE A 65 -1.59 -5.54 -7.31
N SER A 66 -1.91 -6.84 -7.30
CA SER A 66 -3.28 -7.36 -7.36
C SER A 66 -4.06 -7.04 -6.08
N GLU A 67 -3.43 -7.19 -4.93
CA GLU A 67 -4.01 -6.87 -3.62
C GLU A 67 -4.22 -5.37 -3.46
N PHE A 68 -3.24 -4.55 -3.86
CA PHE A 68 -3.37 -3.09 -3.84
C PHE A 68 -4.48 -2.60 -4.79
N LYS A 69 -4.60 -3.22 -5.96
CA LYS A 69 -5.71 -2.95 -6.90
C LYS A 69 -7.06 -3.31 -6.28
N GLN A 70 -7.16 -4.45 -5.59
CA GLN A 70 -8.37 -4.81 -4.84
C GLN A 70 -8.68 -3.81 -3.73
N MET A 71 -7.67 -3.25 -3.06
CA MET A 71 -7.85 -2.20 -2.06
C MET A 71 -8.45 -0.92 -2.66
N MET A 72 -7.97 -0.51 -3.84
CA MET A 72 -8.36 0.73 -4.52
C MET A 72 -9.69 0.60 -5.29
N SER A 73 -10.05 -0.63 -5.68
CA SER A 73 -11.30 -0.92 -6.42
C SER A 73 -12.46 -1.37 -5.51
N GLY A 74 -12.22 -1.50 -4.20
CA GLY A 74 -13.18 -2.00 -3.21
C GLY A 74 -14.03 -0.94 -2.52
#